data_AF-A0ABD2TJL4-F1
#
_entry.id   AF-A0ABD2TJL4-F1
#
_cell.length_a   1.000
_cell.length_b   1.000
_cell.length_c   1.000
_cell.angle_alpha   90.00
_cell.angle_beta   90.00
_cell.angle_gamma   90.00
#
_symmetry.space_group_name_H-M   'P 1'
#
loop_
_entity.id
_entity.type
_entity.pdbx_description
1 polymer ?
#
loop_
_entity_poly.entity_id
_entity_poly.type
_entity_poly.pdbx_seq_one_letter_code
_entity_poly.pdbx_strand_id
1 'polypeptide(L)'
;MAVARRVVQLGANCGIRLSKSQGINASKVSAALLIDRSQINAGSVNFYSSEPYKSSAANKFDYRQISQLAKPNGKRAFLVDTLALVRRLEARGVPSEQAEAITSAITEVLNDSLENVAHSFVSRAEMQKSEMIQEANLSKFKSEVQSSQEHHFSLLQRELEKLRNDIEKMRSELRYEVDKLTAGQRLDLNLERGRIRDELANQNAETTNLTNKLDREIHALRAQIEAAKYEVIKYCIGTLVSISAVGLAVLRLYT
;
A
#
# COMPACT_ATOMS: atom_id res chain seq x y z
N MET A 1 14.42 40.54 -2.12
CA MET A 1 13.74 39.42 -1.44
C MET A 1 12.23 39.61 -1.58
N ALA A 2 11.64 39.09 -2.66
CA ALA A 2 10.19 39.13 -2.88
C ALA A 2 9.77 37.75 -3.41
N VAL A 3 8.93 37.07 -2.63
CA VAL A 3 8.51 35.69 -2.83
C VAL A 3 7.42 35.63 -3.88
N ALA A 4 7.72 35.03 -5.04
CA ALA A 4 6.74 34.73 -6.08
C ALA A 4 5.92 33.50 -5.68
N ARG A 5 4.65 33.68 -5.32
CA ARG A 5 3.67 32.59 -5.19
C ARG A 5 3.09 32.27 -6.57
N ARG A 6 3.46 31.12 -7.14
CA ARG A 6 2.72 30.52 -8.27
C ARG A 6 1.50 29.77 -7.74
N VAL A 7 0.33 30.22 -8.16
CA VAL A 7 -0.95 29.54 -8.03
C VAL A 7 -0.97 28.38 -9.04
N VAL A 8 -1.16 27.15 -8.57
CA VAL A 8 -1.50 25.99 -9.41
C VAL A 8 -2.96 25.66 -9.14
N GLN A 9 -3.79 25.83 -10.15
CA GLN A 9 -5.19 25.42 -10.18
C GLN A 9 -5.26 23.90 -10.28
N LEU A 10 -5.75 23.23 -9.23
CA LEU A 10 -6.12 21.82 -9.27
C LEU A 10 -7.56 21.70 -9.78
N GLY A 11 -7.72 20.94 -10.86
CA GLY A 11 -8.99 20.67 -11.51
C GLY A 11 -10.01 20.04 -10.56
N ALA A 12 -11.24 20.51 -10.68
CA ALA A 12 -12.41 19.96 -10.03
C ALA A 12 -12.71 18.57 -10.58
N ASN A 13 -12.77 17.56 -9.70
CA ASN A 13 -13.77 16.49 -9.70
C ASN A 13 -13.49 15.48 -8.58
N CYS A 14 -14.07 15.72 -7.40
CA CYS A 14 -14.40 14.64 -6.47
C CYS A 14 -15.61 15.08 -5.65
N GLY A 15 -16.78 14.55 -5.99
CA GLY A 15 -18.01 14.77 -5.24
C GLY A 15 -17.99 13.96 -3.96
N ILE A 16 -17.62 14.58 -2.85
CA ILE A 16 -17.86 14.04 -1.50
C ILE A 16 -19.04 14.81 -0.91
N ARG A 17 -20.19 14.13 -0.79
CA ARG A 17 -21.36 14.63 -0.05
C ARG A 17 -21.03 14.61 1.45
N LEU A 18 -20.80 15.79 2.02
CA LEU A 18 -20.70 16.00 3.47
C LEU A 18 -22.11 16.05 4.08
N SER A 19 -22.52 14.98 4.76
CA SER A 19 -23.66 15.01 5.68
C SER A 19 -23.23 15.61 7.03
N LYS A 20 -23.91 16.71 7.38
CA LYS A 20 -23.99 17.44 8.65
C LYS A 20 -23.49 16.70 9.90
N SER A 21 -22.57 17.35 10.62
CA SER A 21 -22.11 16.96 11.97
C SER A 21 -23.20 17.13 13.02
N GLN A 22 -23.46 16.09 13.81
CA GLN A 22 -24.12 16.19 15.11
C GLN A 22 -23.30 15.43 16.17
N GLY A 23 -22.86 16.18 17.19
CA GLY A 23 -22.55 15.76 18.56
C GLY A 23 -21.79 14.46 18.80
N ILE A 24 -20.51 14.58 19.16
CA ILE A 24 -19.75 13.48 19.77
C ILE A 24 -20.24 13.30 21.22
N ASN A 25 -20.82 12.13 21.53
CA ASN A 25 -21.14 11.73 22.89
C ASN A 25 -20.25 10.53 23.28
N ALA A 26 -19.46 10.69 24.34
CA ALA A 26 -18.32 9.84 24.70
C ALA A 26 -18.67 8.44 25.25
N SER A 27 -19.95 8.08 25.31
CA SER A 27 -20.43 6.77 25.80
C SER A 27 -20.58 5.70 24.71
N LYS A 28 -20.33 6.01 23.43
CA LYS A 28 -20.40 5.05 22.30
C LYS A 28 -19.06 4.48 21.83
N VAL A 29 -17.94 4.95 22.36
CA VAL A 29 -16.59 4.53 21.91
C VAL A 29 -16.31 3.06 22.24
N SER A 30 -16.90 2.53 23.31
CA SER A 30 -16.70 1.14 23.73
C SER A 30 -17.41 0.09 22.86
N ALA A 31 -18.38 0.49 22.01
CA ALA A 31 -19.08 -0.42 21.11
C ALA A 31 -18.44 -0.51 19.72
N ALA A 32 -17.57 0.44 19.34
CA ALA A 32 -16.92 0.46 18.03
C ALA A 32 -15.64 -0.39 17.97
N LEU A 33 -15.13 -0.89 19.10
CA LEU A 33 -13.92 -1.70 19.17
C LEU A 33 -14.16 -3.22 19.17
N LEU A 34 -15.41 -3.64 18.96
CA LEU A 34 -15.75 -5.03 18.65
C LEU A 34 -16.05 -5.13 17.16
N ILE A 35 -15.01 -4.95 16.33
CA ILE A 35 -15.07 -5.47 14.97
C ILE A 35 -15.06 -6.99 15.11
N ASP A 36 -16.26 -7.49 14.91
CA ASP A 36 -16.67 -8.87 14.82
C ASP A 36 -15.58 -9.76 14.19
N ARG A 37 -15.03 -10.62 15.04
CA ARG A 37 -14.23 -11.76 14.67
C ARG A 37 -15.19 -12.85 14.20
N SER A 38 -15.81 -12.67 13.04
CA SER A 38 -16.57 -13.74 12.41
C SER A 38 -16.47 -13.63 10.88
N GLN A 39 -16.00 -14.73 10.28
CA GLN A 39 -16.02 -15.01 8.86
C GLN A 39 -15.17 -14.10 7.95
N ILE A 40 -13.85 -14.29 8.00
CA ILE A 40 -13.13 -14.45 6.72
C ILE A 40 -13.53 -15.82 6.20
N ASN A 41 -14.76 -15.90 5.70
CA ASN A 41 -15.22 -17.03 4.94
C ASN A 41 -14.22 -17.18 3.80
N ALA A 42 -13.78 -18.41 3.55
CA ALA A 42 -13.01 -18.78 2.39
C ALA A 42 -13.90 -18.59 1.15
N GLY A 43 -14.23 -17.34 0.83
CA GLY A 43 -14.68 -16.94 -0.47
C GLY A 43 -13.48 -17.15 -1.36
N SER A 44 -13.49 -18.28 -2.07
CA SER A 44 -12.73 -18.48 -3.29
C SER A 44 -12.63 -17.13 -3.96
N VAL A 45 -11.45 -16.52 -3.90
CA VAL A 45 -11.15 -15.38 -4.75
C VAL A 45 -11.16 -16.02 -6.13
N ASN A 46 -12.33 -16.02 -6.76
CA ASN A 46 -12.45 -16.18 -8.19
C ASN A 46 -11.71 -14.97 -8.75
N PHE A 47 -10.38 -15.11 -8.81
CA PHE A 47 -9.60 -14.43 -9.80
C PHE A 47 -10.28 -14.79 -11.09
N TYR A 48 -10.94 -13.81 -11.68
CA TYR A 48 -11.29 -13.86 -13.08
C TYR A 48 -10.02 -14.31 -13.77
N SER A 49 -9.99 -15.60 -14.13
CA SER A 49 -9.12 -16.11 -15.14
C SER A 49 -9.42 -15.19 -16.30
N SER A 50 -8.51 -14.26 -16.57
CA SER A 50 -8.53 -13.51 -17.80
C SER A 50 -8.57 -14.58 -18.87
N GLU A 51 -9.77 -14.81 -19.43
CA GLU A 51 -9.90 -15.65 -20.59
C GLU A 51 -8.82 -15.17 -21.56
N PRO A 52 -8.03 -16.10 -22.15
CA PRO A 52 -7.11 -15.70 -23.18
C PRO A 52 -7.96 -14.99 -24.21
N TYR A 53 -7.73 -13.68 -24.37
CA TYR A 53 -8.41 -12.88 -25.36
C TYR A 53 -8.24 -13.64 -26.66
N LYS A 54 -9.30 -14.33 -27.08
CA LYS A 54 -9.38 -14.90 -28.41
C LYS A 54 -9.29 -13.67 -29.29
N SER A 55 -8.09 -13.43 -29.81
CA SER A 55 -7.84 -12.51 -30.91
C SER A 55 -8.61 -13.06 -32.11
N SER A 56 -9.93 -12.85 -32.08
CA SER A 56 -10.84 -12.99 -33.20
C SER A 56 -10.96 -11.62 -33.84
N ALA A 57 -9.83 -11.15 -34.32
CA ALA A 57 -9.77 -10.39 -35.55
C ALA A 57 -8.46 -10.83 -36.13
N ALA A 58 -8.55 -11.77 -37.07
CA ALA A 58 -7.52 -11.98 -38.04
C ALA A 58 -7.20 -10.60 -38.63
N ASN A 59 -6.19 -9.93 -38.08
CA ASN A 59 -5.31 -9.10 -38.88
C ASN A 59 -4.58 -10.11 -39.77
N LYS A 60 -5.36 -10.59 -40.75
CA LYS A 60 -4.91 -10.96 -42.06
C LYS A 60 -4.20 -9.68 -42.49
N PHE A 61 -2.93 -9.58 -42.12
CA PHE A 61 -1.98 -8.89 -42.95
C PHE A 61 -2.12 -9.64 -44.26
N ASP A 62 -3.03 -9.14 -45.10
CA ASP A 62 -3.00 -9.36 -46.51
C ASP A 62 -1.62 -8.86 -46.91
N TYR A 63 -0.62 -9.73 -46.78
CA TYR A 63 0.40 -9.85 -47.77
C TYR A 63 -0.38 -9.98 -49.05
N ARG A 64 -0.65 -8.83 -49.65
CA ARG A 64 -1.09 -8.72 -51.02
C ARG A 64 -0.06 -9.53 -51.76
N GLN A 65 -0.40 -10.77 -52.07
CA GLN A 65 0.45 -11.68 -52.82
C GLN A 65 0.52 -11.10 -54.22
N ILE A 66 1.37 -10.10 -54.39
CA ILE A 66 1.68 -9.50 -55.69
C ILE A 66 2.40 -10.55 -56.56
N SER A 67 2.83 -11.67 -55.99
CA SER A 67 3.55 -12.74 -56.67
C SER A 67 2.68 -13.91 -57.19
N GLN A 68 1.37 -13.94 -56.99
CA GLN A 68 0.54 -15.07 -57.47
C GLN A 68 -0.08 -14.92 -58.87
N LEU A 69 0.20 -13.82 -59.60
CA LEU A 69 -0.19 -13.72 -61.02
C LEU A 69 1.00 -13.86 -61.98
N ALA A 70 1.82 -14.88 -61.76
CA ALA A 70 2.56 -15.53 -62.82
C ALA A 70 3.10 -16.86 -62.28
N LYS A 71 2.48 -17.97 -62.67
CA LYS A 71 3.27 -19.20 -62.84
C LYS A 71 4.44 -18.79 -63.74
N PRO A 72 5.72 -18.86 -63.33
CA PRO A 72 6.77 -18.79 -64.31
C PRO A 72 6.74 -20.15 -64.96
N ASN A 73 5.94 -20.28 -66.01
CA ASN A 73 6.37 -21.14 -67.07
C ASN A 73 7.69 -20.51 -67.53
N GLY A 74 8.79 -21.02 -66.98
CA GLY A 74 10.13 -20.71 -67.46
C GLY A 74 10.11 -20.88 -68.98
N LYS A 75 10.67 -19.88 -69.68
CA LYS A 75 10.57 -19.61 -71.13
C LYS A 75 9.58 -18.49 -71.52
N ARG A 76 9.74 -17.30 -70.93
CA ARG A 76 9.65 -16.06 -71.73
C ARG A 76 10.95 -15.27 -71.62
N ALA A 77 12.07 -15.95 -71.88
CA ALA A 77 13.10 -15.25 -72.61
C ALA A 77 12.45 -14.91 -73.96
N PHE A 78 12.40 -13.63 -74.33
CA PHE A 78 12.05 -13.23 -75.69
C PHE A 78 13.15 -13.77 -76.61
N LEU A 79 13.11 -15.07 -76.88
CA LEU A 79 13.97 -15.74 -77.83
C LEU A 79 13.43 -15.33 -79.19
N VAL A 80 13.93 -14.23 -79.71
CA VAL A 80 13.75 -13.89 -81.11
C VAL A 80 14.50 -14.96 -81.89
N ASP A 81 13.75 -15.79 -82.61
CA ASP A 81 14.33 -16.67 -83.62
C ASP A 81 14.83 -15.80 -84.77
N THR A 82 16.11 -15.43 -84.69
CA THR A 82 16.78 -14.51 -85.63
C THR A 82 16.74 -15.08 -87.05
N LEU A 83 16.97 -16.38 -87.21
CA LEU A 83 16.94 -17.04 -88.51
C LEU A 83 15.53 -17.04 -89.12
N ALA A 84 14.50 -17.39 -88.34
CA ALA A 84 13.13 -17.35 -88.83
C ALA A 84 12.66 -15.92 -89.13
N LEU A 85 13.16 -14.91 -88.41
CA LEU A 85 12.86 -13.50 -88.67
C LEU A 85 13.47 -13.02 -89.99
N VAL A 86 14.77 -13.31 -90.22
CA VAL A 86 15.45 -12.99 -91.48
C VAL A 86 14.75 -13.66 -92.67
N ARG A 87 14.45 -14.96 -92.58
CA ARG A 87 13.77 -15.71 -93.67
C ARG A 87 12.38 -15.16 -93.98
N ARG A 88 11.65 -14.65 -92.99
CA ARG A 88 10.35 -14.00 -93.19
C ARG A 88 10.47 -12.63 -93.86
N LEU A 89 11.52 -11.87 -93.56
CA LEU A 89 11.80 -10.59 -94.19
C LEU A 89 12.21 -10.79 -95.67
N GLU A 90 13.07 -11.76 -95.93
CA GLU A 90 13.47 -12.17 -97.29
C GLU A 90 12.27 -12.62 -98.13
N ALA A 91 11.38 -13.44 -97.56
CA ALA A 91 10.16 -13.90 -98.24
C ALA A 91 9.18 -12.76 -98.60
N ARG A 92 9.33 -11.58 -97.99
CA ARG A 92 8.58 -10.36 -98.32
C ARG A 92 9.33 -9.38 -99.21
N GLY A 93 10.46 -9.81 -99.77
CA GLY A 93 11.25 -9.03 -100.73
C GLY A 93 12.30 -8.12 -100.11
N VAL A 94 12.63 -8.26 -98.81
CA VAL A 94 13.75 -7.54 -98.19
C VAL A 94 15.07 -8.22 -98.57
N PRO A 95 16.08 -7.50 -99.07
CA PRO A 95 17.41 -8.05 -99.33
C PRO A 95 18.05 -8.67 -98.07
N SER A 96 18.78 -9.77 -98.23
CA SER A 96 19.40 -10.55 -97.14
C SER A 96 20.17 -9.66 -96.14
N GLU A 97 21.04 -8.77 -96.62
CA GLU A 97 21.83 -7.89 -95.74
C GLU A 97 20.96 -6.91 -94.92
N GLN A 98 19.88 -6.41 -95.53
CA GLN A 98 18.96 -5.51 -94.83
C GLN A 98 18.10 -6.28 -93.82
N ALA A 99 17.68 -7.50 -94.15
CA ALA A 99 16.94 -8.37 -93.24
C ALA A 99 17.78 -8.76 -92.00
N GLU A 100 19.07 -9.03 -92.20
CA GLU A 100 20.03 -9.28 -91.12
C GLU A 100 20.26 -8.03 -90.25
N ALA A 101 20.49 -6.86 -90.87
CA ALA A 101 20.69 -5.61 -90.13
C ALA A 101 19.46 -5.22 -89.29
N ILE A 102 18.25 -5.33 -89.84
CA ILE A 102 17.00 -5.07 -89.12
C ILE A 102 16.83 -6.07 -87.96
N THR A 103 17.10 -7.35 -88.21
CA THR A 103 17.02 -8.38 -87.17
C THR A 103 18.03 -8.13 -86.04
N SER A 104 19.25 -7.69 -86.37
CA SER A 104 20.28 -7.33 -85.41
C SER A 104 19.84 -6.16 -84.52
N ALA A 105 19.37 -5.06 -85.12
CA ALA A 105 18.91 -3.88 -84.37
C ALA A 105 17.72 -4.19 -83.44
N ILE A 106 16.78 -5.03 -83.90
CA ILE A 106 15.65 -5.48 -83.06
C ILE A 106 16.15 -6.34 -81.88
N THR A 107 17.11 -7.23 -82.13
CA THR A 107 17.67 -8.10 -81.08
C THR A 107 18.41 -7.30 -80.02
N GLU A 108 19.16 -6.27 -80.43
CA GLU A 108 19.87 -5.35 -79.53
C GLU A 108 18.90 -4.57 -78.63
N VAL A 109 17.89 -3.90 -79.21
CA VAL A 109 16.88 -3.14 -78.44
C VAL A 109 16.11 -4.05 -77.47
N LEU A 110 15.82 -5.30 -77.87
CA LEU A 110 15.15 -6.26 -76.99
C LEU A 110 16.04 -6.75 -75.85
N ASN A 111 17.33 -6.95 -76.08
CA ASN A 111 18.28 -7.32 -75.03
C ASN A 111 18.43 -6.19 -74.02
N ASP A 112 18.62 -4.95 -74.47
CA ASP A 112 18.73 -3.76 -73.61
C ASP A 112 17.44 -3.55 -72.79
N SER A 113 16.28 -3.70 -73.44
CA SER A 113 14.98 -3.59 -72.77
C SER A 113 14.80 -4.69 -71.71
N LEU A 114 15.23 -5.92 -72.00
CA LEU A 114 15.12 -7.04 -71.08
C LEU A 114 16.05 -6.88 -69.87
N GLU A 115 17.29 -6.43 -70.09
CA GLU A 115 18.24 -6.17 -69.01
C GLU A 115 17.75 -5.05 -68.09
N ASN A 116 17.28 -3.94 -68.67
CA ASN A 116 16.70 -2.83 -67.89
C ASN A 116 15.48 -3.26 -67.05
N VAL A 117 14.61 -4.11 -67.60
CA VAL A 117 13.46 -4.67 -66.87
C VAL A 117 13.93 -5.67 -65.80
N ALA A 118 14.94 -6.50 -66.08
CA ALA A 118 15.48 -7.47 -65.14
C ALA A 118 16.04 -6.81 -63.87
N HIS A 119 16.66 -5.63 -63.97
CA HIS A 119 17.12 -4.85 -62.81
C HIS A 119 15.99 -4.38 -61.88
N SER A 120 14.75 -4.31 -62.35
CA SER A 120 13.59 -3.95 -61.53
C SER A 120 13.02 -5.14 -60.72
N PHE A 121 13.49 -6.36 -60.99
CA PHE A 121 13.05 -7.57 -60.32
C PHE A 121 14.12 -8.09 -59.38
N VAL A 122 13.68 -8.66 -58.25
CA VAL A 122 14.55 -9.38 -57.32
C VAL A 122 14.55 -10.86 -57.70
N SER A 123 15.71 -11.51 -57.65
CA SER A 123 15.79 -12.94 -57.93
C SER A 123 15.04 -13.76 -56.87
N ARG A 124 14.56 -14.95 -57.24
CA ARG A 124 13.89 -15.85 -56.29
C ARG A 124 14.79 -16.23 -55.11
N ALA A 125 16.08 -16.42 -55.37
CA ALA A 125 17.07 -16.76 -54.35
C ALA A 125 17.24 -15.62 -53.33
N GLU A 126 17.32 -14.37 -53.80
CA GLU A 126 17.42 -13.19 -52.92
C GLU A 126 16.13 -12.96 -52.11
N MET A 127 14.97 -13.15 -52.74
CA MET A 127 13.67 -13.06 -52.06
C MET A 127 13.57 -14.10 -50.93
N GLN A 128 13.90 -15.36 -51.22
CA GLN A 128 13.89 -16.44 -50.22
C GLN A 128 14.91 -16.19 -49.10
N LYS A 129 16.10 -15.68 -49.42
CA LYS A 129 17.10 -15.28 -48.43
C LYS A 129 16.57 -14.18 -47.50
N SER A 130 15.91 -13.16 -48.05
CA SER A 130 15.29 -12.08 -47.27
C SER A 130 14.20 -12.61 -46.35
N GLU A 131 13.35 -13.52 -46.84
CA GLU A 131 12.30 -14.17 -46.06
C GLU A 131 12.88 -14.98 -44.89
N MET A 132 13.91 -15.79 -45.14
CA MET A 132 14.60 -16.55 -44.08
C MET A 132 15.22 -15.63 -43.01
N ILE A 133 15.82 -14.50 -43.41
CA ILE A 133 16.39 -13.51 -42.47
C ILE A 133 15.27 -12.86 -41.64
N GLN A 134 14.15 -12.50 -42.27
CA GLN A 134 13.00 -11.92 -41.57
C GLN A 134 12.41 -12.92 -40.57
N GLU A 135 12.23 -14.17 -40.96
CA GLU A 135 11.71 -15.23 -40.08
C GLU A 135 12.66 -15.49 -38.90
N ALA A 136 13.97 -15.54 -39.15
CA ALA A 136 14.97 -15.69 -38.09
C ALA A 136 14.95 -14.52 -37.10
N ASN A 137 14.86 -13.28 -37.59
CA ASN A 137 14.78 -12.09 -36.76
C ASN A 137 13.48 -12.06 -35.93
N LEU A 138 12.36 -12.43 -36.54
CA LEU A 138 11.06 -12.49 -35.85
C LEU A 138 11.06 -13.58 -34.77
N SER A 139 11.63 -14.74 -35.06
CA SER A 139 11.79 -15.83 -34.09
C SER A 139 12.67 -15.40 -32.91
N LYS A 140 13.81 -14.75 -33.19
CA LYS A 140 14.70 -14.20 -32.16
C LYS A 140 13.98 -13.16 -31.30
N PHE A 141 13.32 -12.19 -31.91
CA PHE A 141 12.55 -11.17 -31.19
C PHE A 141 11.47 -11.80 -30.30
N LYS A 142 10.73 -12.79 -30.81
CA LYS A 142 9.73 -13.51 -30.03
C LYS A 142 10.35 -14.20 -28.80
N SER A 143 11.50 -14.85 -28.97
CA SER A 143 12.20 -15.51 -27.87
C SER A 143 12.71 -14.53 -26.80
N GLU A 144 13.21 -13.36 -27.22
CA GLU A 144 13.67 -12.32 -26.30
C GLU A 144 12.50 -11.70 -25.52
N VAL A 145 11.37 -11.42 -26.19
CA VAL A 145 10.15 -10.92 -25.53
C VAL A 145 9.63 -11.93 -24.52
N GLN A 146 9.54 -13.21 -24.90
CA GLN A 146 9.07 -14.27 -24.00
C GLN A 146 10.00 -14.43 -22.80
N SER A 147 11.32 -14.51 -23.03
CA SER A 147 12.30 -14.62 -21.96
C SER A 147 12.26 -13.41 -21.01
N SER A 148 12.12 -12.20 -21.55
CA SER A 148 12.00 -10.98 -20.76
C SER A 148 10.72 -11.00 -19.91
N GLN A 149 9.59 -11.38 -20.49
CA GLN A 149 8.32 -11.49 -19.79
C GLN A 149 8.38 -12.52 -18.64
N GLU A 150 8.91 -13.71 -18.90
CA GLU A 150 9.10 -14.75 -17.88
C GLU A 150 10.02 -14.29 -16.75
N HIS A 151 11.11 -13.61 -17.08
CA HIS A 151 12.03 -13.04 -16.10
C HIS A 151 11.36 -11.97 -15.24
N HIS A 152 10.68 -11.00 -15.85
CA HIS A 152 9.96 -9.94 -15.12
C HIS A 152 8.85 -10.52 -14.23
N PHE A 153 8.11 -11.51 -14.72
CA PHE A 153 7.08 -12.18 -13.92
C PHE A 153 7.68 -12.89 -12.70
N SER A 154 8.78 -13.64 -12.90
CA SER A 154 9.48 -14.34 -11.82
C SER A 154 10.04 -13.35 -10.78
N LEU A 155 10.58 -12.22 -11.24
CA LEU A 155 11.09 -11.17 -10.38
C LEU A 155 9.97 -10.55 -9.52
N LEU A 156 8.85 -10.18 -10.16
CA LEU A 156 7.69 -9.62 -9.48
C LEU A 156 7.09 -10.61 -8.47
N GLN A 157 6.99 -11.89 -8.83
CA GLN A 157 6.50 -12.92 -7.91
C GLN A 157 7.39 -13.05 -6.67
N ARG A 158 8.72 -13.02 -6.85
CA ARG A 158 9.70 -13.04 -5.75
C ARG A 158 9.58 -11.80 -4.86
N GLU A 159 9.39 -10.62 -5.45
CA GLU A 159 9.23 -9.37 -4.70
C GLU A 159 7.92 -9.33 -3.92
N LEU A 160 6.81 -9.80 -4.52
CA LEU A 160 5.53 -9.93 -3.83
C LEU A 160 5.64 -10.89 -2.64
N GLU A 161 6.30 -12.04 -2.81
CA GLU A 161 6.48 -13.00 -1.72
C GLU A 161 7.37 -12.43 -0.61
N LYS A 162 8.43 -11.70 -0.97
CA LYS A 162 9.27 -11.00 0.01
C LYS A 162 8.46 -9.97 0.80
N LEU A 163 7.72 -9.10 0.12
CA LEU A 163 6.88 -8.07 0.76
C LEU A 163 5.79 -8.70 1.64
N ARG A 164 5.18 -9.80 1.20
CA ARG A 164 4.20 -10.57 1.99
C ARG A 164 4.82 -11.08 3.29
N ASN A 165 6.03 -11.65 3.22
CA ASN A 165 6.75 -12.12 4.41
C ASN A 165 7.15 -10.98 5.34
N ASP A 166 7.60 -9.85 4.81
CA ASP A 166 7.94 -8.66 5.59
C ASP A 166 6.70 -8.10 6.32
N ILE A 167 5.53 -8.08 5.65
CA ILE A 167 4.25 -7.68 6.27
C ILE A 167 3.88 -8.61 7.42
N GLU A 168 3.96 -9.93 7.21
CA GLU A 168 3.58 -10.89 8.26
C GLU A 168 4.54 -10.82 9.46
N LYS A 169 5.83 -10.61 9.20
CA LYS A 169 6.84 -10.38 10.24
C LYS A 169 6.51 -9.11 11.04
N MET A 170 6.32 -7.96 10.38
CA MET A 170 5.95 -6.71 11.06
C MET A 170 4.65 -6.85 11.86
N ARG A 171 3.66 -7.57 11.32
CA ARG A 171 2.40 -7.84 12.01
C ARG A 171 2.62 -8.63 13.30
N SER A 172 3.47 -9.65 13.26
CA SER A 172 3.79 -10.47 14.43
C SER A 172 4.54 -9.67 15.50
N GLU A 173 5.52 -8.85 15.10
CA GLU A 173 6.28 -7.98 16.00
C GLU A 173 5.40 -6.92 16.66
N LEU A 174 4.53 -6.26 15.88
CA LEU A 174 3.59 -5.27 16.42
C LEU A 174 2.63 -5.90 17.43
N ARG A 175 2.12 -7.10 17.14
CA ARG A 175 1.23 -7.80 18.08
C ARG A 175 1.96 -8.14 19.38
N TYR A 176 3.19 -8.62 19.28
CA TYR A 176 4.02 -8.89 20.45
C TYR A 176 4.27 -7.63 21.28
N GLU A 177 4.63 -6.51 20.66
CA GLU A 177 4.86 -5.24 21.37
C GLU A 177 3.57 -4.72 22.01
N VAL A 178 2.41 -4.84 21.35
CA VAL A 178 1.11 -4.48 21.95
C VAL A 178 0.80 -5.36 23.17
N ASP A 179 0.98 -6.67 23.07
CA ASP A 179 0.72 -7.60 24.18
C ASP A 179 1.66 -7.32 25.37
N LYS A 180 2.95 -7.08 25.07
CA LYS A 180 3.97 -6.72 26.05
C LYS A 180 3.67 -5.39 26.74
N LEU A 181 3.34 -4.33 25.99
CA LEU A 181 2.99 -3.02 26.55
C LEU A 181 1.71 -3.10 27.39
N THR A 182 0.71 -3.85 26.93
CA THR A 182 -0.55 -4.05 27.66
C THR A 182 -0.30 -4.78 28.99
N ALA A 183 0.53 -5.82 28.98
CA ALA A 183 0.92 -6.54 30.20
C ALA A 183 1.73 -5.65 31.15
N GLY A 184 2.67 -4.86 30.62
CA GLY A 184 3.46 -3.89 31.38
C GLY A 184 2.58 -2.84 32.06
N GLN A 185 1.70 -2.18 31.30
CA GLN A 185 0.77 -1.19 31.84
C GLN A 185 -0.16 -1.79 32.91
N ARG A 186 -0.65 -3.01 32.71
CA ARG A 186 -1.47 -3.70 33.71
C ARG A 186 -0.67 -3.98 34.99
N LEU A 187 0.59 -4.37 34.88
CA LEU A 187 1.46 -4.57 36.03
C LEU A 187 1.69 -3.25 36.78
N ASP A 188 2.06 -2.17 36.07
CA ASP A 188 2.31 -0.85 36.65
C ASP A 188 1.10 -0.35 37.45
N LEU A 189 -0.11 -0.46 36.87
CA LEU A 189 -1.35 -0.09 37.56
C LEU A 189 -1.63 -0.94 38.79
N ASN A 190 -1.30 -2.23 38.76
CA ASN A 190 -1.49 -3.11 39.92
C ASN A 190 -0.49 -2.79 41.04
N LEU A 191 0.77 -2.50 40.70
CA LEU A 191 1.78 -2.09 41.67
C LEU A 191 1.42 -0.75 42.30
N GLU A 192 1.04 0.24 41.50
CA GLU A 192 0.64 1.55 42.00
C GLU A 192 -0.63 1.47 42.85
N ARG A 193 -1.60 0.63 42.46
CA ARG A 193 -2.78 0.35 43.29
C ARG A 193 -2.41 -0.31 44.61
N GLY A 194 -1.42 -1.21 44.62
CA GLY A 194 -0.88 -1.80 45.84
C GLY A 194 -0.29 -0.74 46.75
N ARG A 195 0.61 0.08 46.21
CA ARG A 195 1.26 1.18 46.93
C ARG A 195 0.28 2.17 47.54
N ILE A 196 -0.76 2.56 46.80
CA ILE A 196 -1.83 3.44 47.30
C ILE A 196 -2.58 2.80 48.48
N ARG A 197 -2.85 1.48 48.43
CA ARG A 197 -3.51 0.79 49.56
C ARG A 197 -2.62 0.75 50.80
N ASP A 198 -1.33 0.51 50.63
CA ASP A 198 -0.38 0.48 51.75
C ASP A 198 -0.25 1.87 52.40
N GLU A 199 -0.12 2.92 51.58
CA GLU A 199 -0.11 4.32 52.05
C GLU A 199 -1.42 4.67 52.78
N LEU A 200 -2.57 4.28 52.22
CA LEU A 200 -3.88 4.50 52.86
C LEU A 200 -4.00 3.76 54.20
N ALA A 201 -3.49 2.52 54.27
CA ALA A 201 -3.49 1.75 55.51
C ALA A 201 -2.59 2.40 56.58
N ASN A 202 -1.43 2.91 56.18
CA ASN A 202 -0.53 3.64 57.07
C ASN A 202 -1.20 4.92 57.61
N GLN A 203 -1.78 5.74 56.73
CA GLN A 203 -2.50 6.96 57.13
C GLN A 203 -3.69 6.66 58.05
N ASN A 204 -4.42 5.58 57.82
CA ASN A 204 -5.51 5.16 58.68
C ASN A 204 -5.02 4.73 60.07
N ALA A 205 -3.88 4.03 60.14
CA ALA A 205 -3.25 3.65 61.40
C ALA A 205 -2.74 4.87 62.18
N GLU A 206 -2.11 5.83 61.50
CA GLU A 206 -1.68 7.12 62.09
C GLU A 206 -2.88 7.90 62.62
N THR A 207 -3.95 8.03 61.81
CA THR A 207 -5.20 8.70 62.20
C THR A 207 -5.79 8.06 63.45
N THR A 208 -5.89 6.72 63.48
CA THR A 208 -6.38 5.96 64.64
C THR A 208 -5.49 6.17 65.87
N ASN A 209 -4.17 6.22 65.71
CA ASN A 209 -3.24 6.50 66.80
C ASN A 209 -3.45 7.91 67.37
N LEU A 210 -3.61 8.91 66.51
CA LEU A 210 -3.88 10.30 66.91
C LEU A 210 -5.23 10.42 67.60
N THR A 211 -6.29 9.80 67.09
CA THR A 211 -7.60 9.77 67.75
C THR A 211 -7.50 9.15 69.15
N ASN A 212 -6.81 8.01 69.29
CA ASN A 212 -6.60 7.38 70.59
C ASN A 212 -5.78 8.25 71.57
N LYS A 213 -4.81 9.02 71.07
CA LYS A 213 -4.06 9.98 71.90
C LYS A 213 -4.94 11.13 72.35
N LEU A 214 -5.72 11.71 71.44
CA LEU A 214 -6.68 12.77 71.76
C LEU A 214 -7.71 12.32 72.80
N ASP A 215 -8.28 11.12 72.66
CA ASP A 215 -9.22 10.59 73.64
C ASP A 215 -8.60 10.45 75.04
N ARG A 216 -7.34 9.98 75.11
CA ARG A 216 -6.60 9.89 76.38
C ARG A 216 -6.37 11.28 77.00
N GLU A 217 -5.96 12.26 76.20
CA GLU A 217 -5.78 13.64 76.67
C GLU A 217 -7.09 14.26 77.14
N ILE A 218 -8.20 14.03 76.43
CA ILE A 218 -9.55 14.48 76.84
C ILE A 218 -9.93 13.87 78.19
N HIS A 219 -9.72 12.56 78.38
CA HIS A 219 -10.01 11.89 79.65
C HIS A 219 -9.12 12.40 80.79
N ALA A 220 -7.83 12.63 80.53
CA ALA A 220 -6.89 13.18 81.50
C ALA A 220 -7.28 14.61 81.92
N LEU A 221 -7.60 15.49 80.95
CA LEU A 221 -8.06 16.85 81.21
C LEU A 221 -9.38 16.87 81.99
N ARG A 222 -10.33 15.98 81.64
CA ARG A 222 -11.59 15.85 82.39
C ARG A 222 -11.33 15.45 83.85
N ALA A 223 -10.45 14.49 84.10
CA ALA A 223 -10.10 14.08 85.46
C ALA A 223 -9.43 15.22 86.25
N GLN A 224 -8.54 16.00 85.61
CA GLN A 224 -7.92 17.17 86.23
C GLN A 224 -8.95 18.26 86.58
N ILE A 225 -9.93 18.52 85.68
CA ILE A 225 -11.03 19.46 85.95
C ILE A 225 -11.88 18.98 87.12
N GLU A 226 -12.22 17.69 87.19
CA GLU A 226 -12.97 17.13 88.31
C GLU A 226 -12.22 17.27 89.62
N ALA A 227 -10.91 16.97 89.65
CA ALA A 227 -10.08 17.18 90.83
C ALA A 227 -10.02 18.66 91.25
N ALA A 228 -9.78 19.58 90.31
CA ALA A 228 -9.77 21.02 90.57
C ALA A 228 -11.12 21.53 91.11
N LYS A 229 -12.24 21.00 90.60
CA LYS A 229 -13.58 21.29 91.12
C LYS A 229 -13.69 20.89 92.60
N TYR A 230 -13.22 19.70 92.98
CA TYR A 230 -13.24 19.27 94.38
C TYR A 230 -12.34 20.13 95.28
N GLU A 231 -11.17 20.56 94.80
CA GLU A 231 -10.30 21.49 95.53
C GLU A 231 -11.00 22.83 95.78
N VAL A 232 -11.66 23.41 94.77
CA VAL A 232 -12.43 24.67 94.95
C VAL A 232 -13.54 24.49 95.98
N ILE A 233 -14.31 23.40 95.91
CA ILE A 233 -15.36 23.10 96.90
C ILE A 233 -14.77 23.02 98.32
N LYS A 234 -13.63 22.33 98.48
CA LYS A 234 -12.93 22.21 99.76
C LYS A 234 -12.48 23.57 100.31
N TYR A 235 -11.94 24.45 99.47
CA TYR A 235 -11.60 25.82 99.86
C TYR A 235 -12.82 26.62 100.29
N CYS A 236 -13.94 26.56 99.54
CA CYS A 236 -15.18 27.25 99.90
C CYS A 236 -15.73 26.79 101.26
N ILE A 237 -15.70 25.48 101.55
CA ILE A 237 -16.13 24.96 102.85
C ILE A 237 -15.20 25.49 103.95
N GLY A 238 -13.89 25.45 103.74
CA GLY A 238 -12.90 25.95 104.69
C GLY A 238 -13.08 27.45 105.02
N THR A 239 -13.34 28.28 104.00
CA THR A 239 -13.55 29.72 104.22
C THR A 239 -14.88 30.00 104.92
N LEU A 240 -15.97 29.33 104.55
CA LEU A 240 -17.25 29.44 105.25
C LEU A 240 -17.11 29.10 106.75
N VAL A 241 -16.45 27.98 107.07
CA VAL A 241 -16.19 27.56 108.46
C VAL A 241 -15.30 28.58 109.19
N SER A 242 -14.26 29.10 108.55
CA SER A 242 -13.39 30.12 109.15
C SER A 242 -14.15 31.41 109.47
N ILE A 243 -15.02 31.89 108.56
CA ILE A 243 -15.84 33.08 108.77
C ILE A 243 -16.82 32.84 109.93
N SER A 244 -17.50 31.69 109.95
CA SER A 244 -18.41 31.33 111.05
C SER A 244 -17.69 31.23 112.39
N ALA A 245 -16.48 30.65 112.44
CA ALA A 245 -15.69 30.57 113.66
C ALA A 245 -15.27 31.96 114.18
N VAL A 246 -14.83 32.85 113.29
CA VAL A 246 -14.51 34.25 113.64
C VAL A 246 -15.77 34.97 114.13
N GLY A 247 -16.90 34.83 113.43
CA GLY A 247 -18.17 35.43 113.84
C GLY A 247 -18.64 34.98 115.23
N LEU A 248 -18.54 33.68 115.54
CA LEU A 248 -18.83 33.14 116.86
C LEU A 248 -17.86 33.66 117.94
N ALA A 249 -16.57 33.79 117.62
CA ALA A 249 -15.57 34.34 118.53
C ALA A 249 -15.87 35.81 118.89
N VAL A 250 -16.28 36.62 117.91
CA VAL A 250 -16.68 38.02 118.14
C VAL A 250 -17.95 38.09 118.97
N LEU A 251 -18.98 37.28 118.68
CA LEU A 251 -20.21 37.25 119.49
C LEU A 251 -19.94 36.88 120.95
N ARG A 252 -19.00 35.96 121.21
CA ARG A 252 -18.55 35.62 122.57
C ARG A 252 -17.80 36.74 123.30
N LEU A 253 -17.19 37.70 122.59
CA LEU A 253 -16.54 38.86 123.21
C LEU A 253 -17.54 39.98 123.54
N TYR A 254 -18.67 40.04 122.84
CA TYR A 254 -19.70 41.08 123.02
C TYR A 254 -20.89 40.66 123.91
N THR A 255 -20.97 39.38 124.30
CA THR A 255 -21.96 38.83 125.25
C THR A 255 -21.30 38.57 126.59
#